data_AF-A0A2V7H4K6-F1
#
_entry.id   AF-A0A2V7H4K6-F1
#
_cell.length_a   1.000
_cell.length_b   1.000
_cell.length_c   1.000
_cell.angle_alpha   90.00
_cell.angle_beta   90.00
_cell.angle_gamma   90.00
#
_symmetry.space_group_name_H-M   'P 1'
#
loop_
_entity.id
_entity.type
_entity.pdbx_description
1 polymer ?
#
loop_
_entity_poly.entity_id
_entity_poly.type
_entity_poly.pdbx_seq_one_letter_code
_entity_poly.pdbx_strand_id
1 'polypeptide(L)'
;KHTNRLTGEEIKRLFDATRAILVEWTDRLRRESGNDFPAKVTAFREEMAVHGKYRKPCPVCGTPVQRIRYADNETNYCPRCQTDGKLLADRALSRLLKQDWPKSIDELTWS
;
A
#
# COMPACT_ATOMS: atom_id res chain seq x y z
N LYS A 1 -12.43 -1.10 -2.24
CA LYS A 1 -13.73 -1.53 -2.83
C LYS A 1 -13.52 -2.87 -3.53
N HIS A 2 -14.56 -3.71 -3.68
CA HIS A 2 -14.46 -4.86 -4.59
C HIS A 2 -14.34 -4.35 -6.03
N THR A 3 -13.65 -5.09 -6.90
CA THR A 3 -13.36 -4.68 -8.29
C THR A 3 -14.63 -4.38 -9.08
N ASN A 4 -15.70 -5.16 -8.86
CA ASN A 4 -17.01 -4.95 -9.46
C ASN A 4 -17.80 -3.72 -8.95
N ARG A 5 -17.23 -2.97 -7.99
CA ARG A 5 -17.85 -1.75 -7.42
C ARG A 5 -17.06 -0.48 -7.73
N LEU A 6 -16.05 -0.55 -8.60
CA LEU A 6 -15.32 0.63 -9.05
C LEU A 6 -16.14 1.37 -10.11
N THR A 7 -16.25 2.70 -9.98
CA THR A 7 -16.84 3.52 -11.03
C THR A 7 -15.91 3.63 -12.25
N GLY A 8 -16.43 4.06 -13.39
CA GLY A 8 -15.61 4.30 -14.59
C GLY A 8 -14.47 5.30 -14.33
N GLU A 9 -14.73 6.34 -13.53
CA GLU A 9 -13.70 7.30 -13.13
C GLU A 9 -12.63 6.67 -12.23
N GLU A 10 -13.03 5.82 -11.28
CA GLU A 10 -12.08 5.12 -10.40
C GLU A 10 -11.19 4.17 -11.21
N ILE A 11 -11.77 3.46 -12.18
CA ILE A 11 -11.01 2.60 -13.10
C ILE A 11 -10.02 3.43 -13.92
N LYS A 12 -10.45 4.56 -14.47
CA LYS A 12 -9.58 5.45 -15.23
C LYS A 12 -8.43 5.99 -14.36
N ARG A 13 -8.72 6.49 -13.17
CA ARG A 13 -7.69 6.98 -12.23
C ARG A 13 -6.71 5.88 -11.85
N LEU A 14 -7.18 4.65 -11.60
CA LEU A 14 -6.32 3.51 -11.31
C LEU A 14 -5.41 3.17 -12.49
N PHE A 15 -5.95 3.15 -13.71
CA PHE A 15 -5.20 2.89 -14.93
C PHE A 15 -4.10 3.94 -15.17
N ASP A 16 -4.45 5.22 -15.09
CA ASP A 16 -3.52 6.32 -15.29
C ASP A 16 -2.39 6.27 -14.23
N ALA A 17 -2.75 6.08 -12.95
CA ALA A 17 -1.77 5.97 -11.87
C ALA A 17 -0.84 4.77 -12.04
N THR A 18 -1.38 3.61 -12.45
CA THR A 18 -0.58 2.40 -12.68
C THR A 18 0.47 2.65 -13.76
N ARG A 19 0.07 3.24 -14.89
CA ARG A 19 1.00 3.57 -15.98
C ARG A 19 2.05 4.57 -15.55
N ALA A 20 1.65 5.63 -14.85
CA ALA A 20 2.56 6.66 -14.38
C ALA A 20 3.64 6.08 -13.46
N ILE A 21 3.25 5.25 -12.47
CA ILE A 21 4.19 4.61 -11.55
C ILE A 21 5.11 3.63 -12.28
N LEU A 22 4.60 2.81 -13.20
CA LEU A 22 5.44 1.89 -13.96
C LEU A 22 6.49 2.62 -14.81
N VAL A 23 6.11 3.72 -15.46
CA VAL A 23 7.03 4.56 -16.22
C VAL A 23 8.07 5.20 -15.31
N GLU A 24 7.64 5.86 -14.22
CA GLU A 24 8.55 6.51 -13.27
C GLU A 24 9.60 5.54 -12.72
N TRP A 25 9.16 4.36 -12.27
CA TRP A 25 10.06 3.36 -11.69
C TRP A 25 10.97 2.75 -12.75
N THR A 26 10.48 2.53 -13.96
CA THR A 26 11.33 2.06 -15.07
C THR A 26 12.45 3.06 -15.35
N ASP A 27 12.13 4.35 -15.44
CA ASP A 27 13.11 5.40 -15.74
C ASP A 27 14.06 5.64 -14.57
N ARG A 28 13.58 5.54 -13.33
CA ARG A 28 14.41 5.57 -12.13
C ARG A 28 15.44 4.44 -12.13
N LEU A 29 14.99 3.20 -12.34
CA LEU A 29 15.86 2.01 -12.32
C LEU A 29 16.87 2.01 -13.46
N ARG A 30 16.48 2.48 -14.65
CA ARG A 30 17.40 2.69 -15.78
C ARG A 30 18.49 3.69 -15.44
N ARG A 31 18.15 4.82 -14.83
CA ARG A 31 19.14 5.83 -14.40
C ARG A 31 20.07 5.30 -13.31
N GLU A 32 19.55 4.57 -12.33
CA GLU A 32 20.35 3.96 -11.27
C GLU A 32 21.33 2.91 -11.81
N SER A 33 20.95 2.15 -12.83
CA SER A 33 21.79 1.08 -13.40
C SER A 33 22.75 1.59 -14.47
N GLY A 34 22.48 2.75 -15.07
CA GLY A 34 23.29 3.29 -16.15
C GLY A 34 23.37 2.33 -17.34
N ASN A 35 24.61 1.99 -17.74
CA ASN A 35 24.88 1.02 -18.80
C ASN A 35 25.08 -0.41 -18.29
N ASP A 36 25.08 -0.61 -16.97
CA ASP A 36 25.32 -1.90 -16.34
C ASP A 36 24.01 -2.63 -16.01
N PHE A 37 24.11 -3.93 -15.74
CA PHE A 37 23.01 -4.69 -15.18
C PHE A 37 22.90 -4.43 -13.66
N PRO A 38 21.68 -4.35 -13.09
CA PRO A 38 21.51 -4.11 -11.66
C PRO A 38 22.15 -5.25 -10.84
N ALA A 39 23.22 -4.95 -10.11
CA ALA A 39 23.91 -5.92 -9.26
C ALA A 39 23.07 -6.34 -8.04
N LYS A 40 22.13 -5.48 -7.60
CA LYS A 40 21.23 -5.75 -6.48
C LYS A 40 19.79 -5.42 -6.86
N VAL A 41 18.96 -6.46 -6.95
CA VAL A 41 17.51 -6.34 -7.12
C VAL A 41 16.85 -6.54 -5.77
N THR A 42 15.97 -5.61 -5.39
CA THR A 42 15.20 -5.66 -4.14
C THR A 42 13.75 -5.30 -4.42
N ALA A 43 12.83 -6.01 -3.76
CA ALA A 43 11.40 -5.68 -3.75
C ALA A 43 11.09 -4.51 -2.79
N PHE A 44 11.99 -4.19 -1.87
CA PHE A 44 11.82 -3.13 -0.87
C PHE A 44 12.77 -1.98 -1.16
N ARG A 45 12.19 -0.79 -1.37
CA ARG A 45 12.92 0.44 -1.67
C ARG A 45 12.42 1.59 -0.81
N GLU A 46 13.31 2.52 -0.47
CA GLU A 46 12.99 3.59 0.48
C GLU A 46 11.95 4.56 -0.08
N GLU A 47 11.98 4.75 -1.41
CA GLU A 47 11.18 5.71 -2.17
C GLU A 47 9.76 5.19 -2.46
N MET A 48 9.47 3.93 -2.14
CA MET A 48 8.11 3.42 -2.21
C MET A 48 7.23 4.05 -1.12
N ALA A 49 6.08 4.57 -1.52
CA ALA A 49 5.20 5.32 -0.62
C ALA A 49 4.65 4.48 0.54
N VAL A 50 4.24 3.23 0.28
CA VAL A 50 3.60 2.37 1.29
C VAL A 50 4.12 0.93 1.31
N HIS A 51 4.67 0.41 0.21
CA HIS A 51 5.12 -0.99 0.15
C HIS A 51 6.28 -1.25 1.11
N GLY A 52 6.13 -2.24 2.00
CA GLY A 52 7.09 -2.54 3.07
C GLY A 52 7.16 -1.48 4.18
N LYS A 53 6.23 -0.52 4.21
CA LYS A 53 6.24 0.62 5.15
C LYS A 53 5.22 0.47 6.28
N TYR A 54 4.78 -0.74 6.64
CA TYR A 54 3.84 -0.95 7.74
C TYR A 54 4.28 -0.20 9.02
N ARG A 55 3.35 0.54 9.64
CA ARG A 55 3.54 1.45 10.79
C ARG A 55 4.43 2.67 10.56
N LYS A 56 5.00 2.86 9.37
CA LYS A 56 5.70 4.10 9.00
C LYS A 56 4.70 5.18 8.58
N PRO A 57 5.05 6.48 8.70
CA PRO A 57 4.15 7.55 8.32
C PRO A 57 3.87 7.54 6.81
N CYS A 58 2.61 7.71 6.44
CA CYS A 58 2.23 7.97 5.05
C CYS A 58 2.86 9.28 4.58
N PRO A 59 3.50 9.34 3.39
CA PRO A 59 4.14 10.54 2.90
C PRO A 59 3.16 11.68 2.56
N VAL A 60 1.86 11.39 2.46
CA VAL A 60 0.82 12.38 2.14
C VAL A 60 0.18 12.98 3.39
N CYS A 61 -0.24 12.13 4.34
CA CYS A 61 -1.05 12.57 5.48
C CYS A 61 -0.47 12.21 6.85
N GLY A 62 0.74 11.64 6.92
CA GLY A 62 1.40 11.23 8.16
C GLY A 62 0.80 10.02 8.87
N THR A 63 -0.43 9.61 8.53
CA THR A 63 -1.10 8.45 9.16
C THR A 63 -0.26 7.18 9.01
N PRO A 64 -0.09 6.35 10.06
CA PRO A 64 0.65 5.10 9.97
C PRO A 64 0.08 4.17 8.91
N VAL A 65 0.94 3.75 7.98
CA VAL A 65 0.60 2.78 6.92
C VAL A 65 0.18 1.45 7.55
N GLN A 66 -0.90 0.88 7.04
CA GLN A 66 -1.46 -0.39 7.48
C GLN A 66 -1.19 -1.49 6.46
N ARG A 67 -1.45 -2.73 6.85
CA ARG A 67 -1.28 -3.89 6.00
C ARG A 67 -2.48 -4.83 6.05
N ILE A 68 -2.64 -5.58 4.98
CA ILE A 68 -3.43 -6.81 4.95
C ILE A 68 -2.53 -7.95 4.48
N ARG A 69 -2.77 -9.14 5.02
CA ARG A 69 -2.09 -10.36 4.62
C ARG A 69 -3.09 -11.37 4.07
N TYR A 70 -2.73 -11.97 2.94
CA TYR A 70 -3.48 -13.06 2.31
C TYR A 70 -2.49 -14.13 1.88
N ALA A 71 -2.56 -15.32 2.48
CA ALA A 71 -1.57 -16.38 2.26
C ALA A 71 -0.14 -15.79 2.40
N ASP A 72 0.68 -15.96 1.38
CA ASP A 72 2.06 -15.46 1.34
C ASP A 72 2.20 -14.02 0.82
N ASN A 73 1.07 -13.35 0.51
CA ASN A 73 1.05 -11.98 -0.01
C ASN A 73 0.76 -10.96 1.09
N GLU A 74 1.51 -9.86 1.09
CA GLU A 74 1.26 -8.68 1.91
C GLU A 74 0.93 -7.48 1.02
N THR A 75 -0.09 -6.70 1.39
CA THR A 75 -0.43 -5.43 0.75
C THR A 75 -0.44 -4.33 1.80
N ASN A 76 0.28 -3.24 1.54
CA ASN A 76 0.33 -2.07 2.40
C ASN A 76 -0.50 -0.93 1.80
N TYR A 77 -1.15 -0.15 2.66
CA TYR A 77 -2.02 0.95 2.26
C TYR A 77 -2.09 2.03 3.35
N CYS A 78 -2.41 3.26 2.97
CA CYS A 78 -2.77 4.31 3.91
C CYS A 78 -4.30 4.31 4.14
N PRO A 79 -4.78 4.15 5.39
CA PRO A 79 -6.22 4.14 5.67
C PRO A 79 -6.92 5.44 5.29
N ARG A 80 -6.32 6.59 5.61
CA ARG A 80 -6.95 7.89 5.32
C ARG A 80 -6.97 8.21 3.83
N CYS A 81 -5.89 7.90 3.10
CA CYS A 81 -5.80 8.26 1.68
C CYS A 81 -6.54 7.29 0.75
N GLN A 82 -6.74 6.03 1.15
CA GLN A 82 -7.21 4.98 0.23
C GLN A 82 -8.52 4.32 0.65
N THR A 83 -8.93 4.44 1.91
CA THR A 83 -10.10 3.74 2.45
C THR A 83 -10.92 4.61 3.39
N ASP A 84 -10.82 5.94 3.29
CA ASP A 84 -11.58 6.90 4.10
C ASP A 84 -11.49 6.63 5.61
N GLY A 85 -10.29 6.23 6.07
CA GLY A 85 -10.00 5.92 7.46
C GLY A 85 -10.35 4.48 7.89
N LYS A 86 -11.04 3.70 7.05
CA LYS A 86 -11.40 2.31 7.36
C LYS A 86 -10.19 1.39 7.39
N LEU A 87 -10.10 0.54 8.42
CA LEU A 87 -9.17 -0.58 8.44
C LEU A 87 -9.75 -1.77 7.67
N LEU A 88 -8.97 -2.26 6.71
CA LEU A 88 -9.24 -3.51 6.01
C LEU A 88 -8.90 -4.68 6.93
N ALA A 89 -9.71 -5.75 6.86
CA ALA A 89 -9.50 -6.94 7.66
C ALA A 89 -8.19 -7.65 7.26
N ASP A 90 -7.20 -7.57 8.13
CA ASP A 90 -6.01 -8.41 8.15
C ASP A 90 -6.48 -9.81 8.53
N ARG A 91 -6.57 -10.74 7.57
CA ARG A 91 -7.11 -12.10 7.79
C ARG A 91 -6.44 -12.88 8.94
N ALA A 92 -5.24 -12.49 9.37
CA ALA A 92 -4.58 -13.10 10.53
C ALA A 92 -5.07 -12.48 11.84
N LEU A 93 -4.88 -11.17 12.02
CA LEU A 93 -5.22 -10.48 13.25
C LEU A 93 -6.73 -10.31 13.43
N SER A 94 -7.49 -10.02 12.36
CA SER A 94 -8.95 -9.92 12.44
C SER A 94 -9.59 -11.27 12.77
N ARG A 95 -8.96 -12.40 12.39
CA ARG A 95 -9.41 -13.74 12.76
C ARG A 95 -9.11 -14.07 14.22
N LEU A 96 -7.97 -13.58 14.74
CA LEU A 96 -7.57 -13.74 16.13
C LEU A 96 -8.45 -12.89 17.06
N LEU A 97 -8.60 -11.60 16.75
CA LEU A 97 -9.26 -10.60 17.58
C LEU A 97 -10.79 -10.56 17.37
N LYS A 98 -11.29 -11.08 16.25
CA LYS A 98 -12.73 -11.18 15.95
C LYS A 98 -13.45 -9.83 16.14
N GLN A 99 -14.27 -9.71 17.18
CA GLN A 99 -15.08 -8.51 17.44
C GLN A 99 -14.24 -7.34 17.97
N ASP A 100 -13.06 -7.64 18.54
CA ASP A 100 -12.13 -6.65 19.07
C ASP A 100 -11.23 -6.04 17.98
N TRP A 101 -11.40 -6.44 16.71
CA TRP A 101 -10.67 -5.86 15.60
C TRP A 101 -11.17 -4.43 15.32
N PRO A 102 -10.30 -3.41 15.37
CA PRO A 102 -10.70 -2.02 15.15
C PRO A 102 -11.20 -1.81 13.72
N LYS A 103 -12.27 -1.02 13.57
CA LYS A 103 -12.92 -0.78 12.27
C LYS A 103 -12.33 0.41 11.54
N SER A 104 -11.74 1.34 12.28
CA SER A 104 -11.14 2.57 11.77
C SER A 104 -9.74 2.78 12.33
N ILE A 105 -8.95 3.61 11.63
CA ILE A 105 -7.61 3.99 12.09
C ILE A 105 -7.65 4.79 13.39
N ASP A 106 -8.76 5.47 13.67
CA ASP A 106 -8.96 6.27 14.88
C ASP A 106 -9.23 5.39 16.12
N GLU A 107 -9.79 4.19 15.93
CA GLU A 107 -9.97 3.18 17.00
C GLU A 107 -8.69 2.39 17.30
N LEU A 108 -7.68 2.49 16.43
CA LEU A 108 -6.44 1.73 16.58
C LEU A 108 -5.54 2.39 17.63
N THR A 109 -5.72 2.02 18.89
CA THR A 109 -4.83 2.43 19.98
C THR A 109 -3.54 1.64 19.88
N TRP A 110 -2.44 2.30 19.52
CA TRP A 110 -1.10 1.71 19.57
C TRP A 110 -0.68 1.58 21.03
N SER A 111 -0.42 0.36 21.49
CA SER A 111 0.39 0.09 22.68
C SER A 111 1.87 0.01 22.33
#